data_AF-A0A6M3WW72-F1
#
_entry.id   AF-A0A6M3WW72-F1
#
_cell.length_a   1.000
_cell.length_b   1.000
_cell.length_c   1.000
_cell.angle_alpha   90.00
_cell.angle_beta   90.00
_cell.angle_gamma   90.00
#
_symmetry.space_group_name_H-M   'P 1'
#
loop_
_entity.id
_entity.type
_entity.pdbx_description
1 polymer ?
#
loop_
_entity_poly.entity_id
_entity_poly.type
_entity_poly.pdbx_seq_one_letter_code
_entity_poly.pdbx_strand_id
1 'polypeptide(L)'
;MRKNNKKSIKIHVNRGDTVKIISGQCKGSIGKVNYIISKNSKIVINDINKATKHIKPKQEGEQGQIIFIEKPIHSSNVILYKNK
;
A
#
# COMPACT_ATOMS: atom_id res chain seq x y z
N MET A 1 -22.19 12.80 21.17
CA MET A 1 -21.09 12.17 20.40
C MET A 1 -21.30 12.40 18.91
N ARG A 2 -20.43 13.17 18.23
CA ARG A 2 -20.53 13.37 16.77
C ARG A 2 -20.12 12.07 16.06
N LYS A 3 -21.04 11.45 15.32
CA LYS A 3 -20.73 10.36 14.40
C LYS A 3 -19.81 10.91 13.30
N ASN A 4 -18.54 10.54 13.34
CA ASN A 4 -17.56 10.91 12.31
C ASN A 4 -17.90 10.16 11.00
N ASN A 5 -18.82 10.72 10.21
CA ASN A 5 -19.06 10.32 8.82
C ASN A 5 -17.84 10.71 7.98
N LYS A 6 -16.74 9.94 8.11
CA LYS A 6 -15.56 10.09 7.23
C LYS A 6 -15.95 9.62 5.84
N LYS A 7 -16.31 10.58 4.98
CA LYS A 7 -16.61 10.37 3.56
C LYS A 7 -15.46 9.60 2.91
N SER A 8 -15.73 8.42 2.37
CA SER A 8 -14.75 7.67 1.59
C SER A 8 -14.51 8.38 0.26
N ILE A 9 -13.24 8.59 -0.10
CA ILE A 9 -12.89 9.13 -1.41
C ILE A 9 -13.05 8.01 -2.43
N LYS A 10 -13.72 8.30 -3.55
CA LYS A 10 -13.84 7.36 -4.66
C LYS A 10 -12.48 7.20 -5.33
N ILE A 11 -12.02 5.95 -5.41
CA ILE A 11 -10.74 5.57 -6.04
C ILE A 11 -11.05 4.81 -7.33
N HIS A 12 -10.22 4.98 -8.36
CA HIS A 12 -10.40 4.37 -9.69
C HIS A 12 -9.90 2.92 -9.80
N VAL A 13 -9.25 2.40 -8.77
CA VAL A 13 -8.73 1.01 -8.70
C VAL A 13 -9.43 0.22 -7.60
N ASN A 14 -9.59 -1.07 -7.83
CA ASN A 14 -10.16 -2.04 -6.90
C ASN A 14 -9.08 -2.97 -6.33
N ARG A 15 -9.42 -3.68 -5.26
CA ARG A 15 -8.53 -4.70 -4.69
C ARG A 15 -8.40 -5.84 -5.69
N GLY A 16 -7.18 -6.32 -5.88
CA GLY A 16 -6.89 -7.38 -6.85
C GLY A 16 -6.60 -6.91 -8.27
N ASP A 17 -6.76 -5.62 -8.57
CA ASP A 17 -6.35 -5.08 -9.87
C ASP A 17 -4.83 -5.11 -10.02
N THR A 18 -4.37 -5.33 -11.25
CA THR A 18 -2.96 -5.18 -11.61
C THR A 18 -2.74 -3.74 -12.06
N VAL A 19 -1.76 -3.08 -11.46
CA VAL A 19 -1.48 -1.67 -11.68
C VAL A 19 -0.01 -1.44 -11.98
N LYS A 20 0.27 -0.42 -12.79
CA LYS A 20 1.61 0.07 -13.07
C LYS A 20 1.81 1.44 -12.44
N ILE A 21 2.97 1.66 -11.84
CA ILE A 21 3.33 2.95 -11.23
C ILE A 21 3.85 3.91 -12.28
N ILE A 22 3.27 5.11 -12.31
CA ILE A 22 3.57 6.19 -13.26
C ILE A 22 4.72 7.06 -12.75
N SER A 23 4.72 7.35 -11.45
CA SER A 23 5.57 8.37 -10.82
C SER A 23 6.02 7.97 -9.41
N GLY A 24 7.13 8.56 -8.96
CA GLY A 24 7.75 8.30 -7.66
C GLY A 24 8.94 7.32 -7.73
N GLN A 25 9.42 6.89 -6.56
CA GLN A 25 10.60 6.03 -6.42
C GLN A 25 10.45 4.67 -7.12
N CYS A 26 9.23 4.13 -7.13
CA CYS A 26 8.94 2.81 -7.72
C CYS A 26 8.37 2.91 -9.15
N LYS A 27 8.75 3.94 -9.91
CA LYS A 27 8.25 4.17 -11.28
C LYS A 27 8.53 2.96 -12.18
N GLY A 28 7.53 2.55 -12.95
CA GLY A 28 7.65 1.47 -13.93
C GLY A 28 7.34 0.08 -13.38
N SER A 29 7.39 -0.12 -12.06
CA SER A 29 7.01 -1.38 -11.43
C SER A 29 5.54 -1.70 -11.64
N ILE A 30 5.25 -2.99 -11.79
CA ILE A 30 3.91 -3.54 -11.97
C ILE A 30 3.63 -4.46 -10.78
N GLY A 31 2.44 -4.34 -10.20
CA GLY A 31 2.05 -5.16 -9.07
C GLY A 31 0.55 -5.23 -8.87
N LYS A 32 0.13 -6.12 -7.98
CA LYS A 32 -1.28 -6.33 -7.63
C LYS A 32 -1.65 -5.52 -6.40
N VAL A 33 -2.82 -4.88 -6.42
CA VAL A 33 -3.34 -4.12 -5.28
C VAL A 33 -3.77 -5.09 -4.16
N ASN A 34 -3.09 -5.00 -3.01
CA ASN A 34 -3.36 -5.79 -1.81
C ASN A 34 -4.59 -5.25 -1.07
N TYR A 35 -4.52 -3.98 -0.66
CA TYR A 35 -5.59 -3.30 0.06
C TYR A 35 -5.64 -1.80 -0.26
N ILE A 36 -6.82 -1.22 -0.01
CA ILE A 36 -7.14 0.17 -0.33
C ILE A 36 -7.47 0.92 0.94
N ILE A 37 -6.82 2.08 1.12
CA ILE A 37 -7.04 3.02 2.21
C ILE A 37 -7.85 4.20 1.66
N SER A 38 -9.16 3.98 1.50
CA SER A 38 -10.08 4.96 0.87
C SER A 38 -10.19 6.30 1.59
N LYS A 39 -9.79 6.37 2.87
CA LYS A 39 -9.78 7.62 3.64
C LYS A 39 -8.71 8.60 3.17
N ASN A 40 -7.58 8.08 2.68
CA ASN A 40 -6.40 8.88 2.34
C ASN A 40 -6.07 8.80 0.84
N SER A 41 -6.93 8.21 0.01
CA SER A 41 -6.67 7.95 -1.41
C SER A 41 -5.36 7.19 -1.65
N LYS A 42 -5.04 6.24 -0.77
CA LYS A 42 -3.82 5.43 -0.89
C LYS A 42 -4.14 3.96 -1.11
N ILE A 43 -3.22 3.28 -1.75
CA ILE A 43 -3.28 1.85 -2.04
C ILE A 43 -1.97 1.20 -1.60
N VAL A 44 -2.03 -0.07 -1.24
CA VAL A 44 -0.85 -0.89 -0.97
C VAL A 44 -0.77 -1.95 -2.05
N ILE A 45 0.41 -2.07 -2.63
CA ILE A 45 0.69 -2.92 -3.79
C ILE A 45 1.72 -3.94 -3.34
N ASN A 46 1.46 -5.21 -3.65
CA ASN A 46 2.34 -6.31 -3.24
C ASN A 46 3.76 -6.10 -3.76
N ASP A 47 4.75 -6.36 -2.89
CA ASP A 47 6.18 -6.32 -3.16
C ASP A 47 6.74 -4.99 -3.68
N ILE A 48 5.97 -3.91 -3.57
CA ILE A 48 6.38 -2.58 -4.03
C ILE A 48 6.40 -1.59 -2.86
N ASN A 49 7.34 -0.64 -2.90
CA ASN A 49 7.52 0.39 -1.87
C ASN A 49 7.77 -0.21 -0.47
N LYS A 50 8.66 -1.21 -0.42
CA LYS A 50 9.06 -1.89 0.80
C LYS A 50 9.92 -0.98 1.66
N ALA A 51 9.62 -0.95 2.96
CA ALA A 51 10.41 -0.25 3.96
C ALA A 51 10.78 -1.21 5.08
N THR A 52 12.01 -1.07 5.57
CA THR A 52 12.51 -1.83 6.71
C THR A 52 11.83 -1.34 7.99
N LYS A 53 11.23 -2.26 8.75
CA LYS A 53 10.70 -2.00 10.08
C LYS A 53 11.41 -2.90 11.08
N HIS A 54 12.11 -2.25 12.01
CA HIS A 54 12.74 -2.91 13.14
C HIS A 54 11.68 -3.16 14.22
N ILE A 55 11.46 -4.41 14.58
CA ILE A 55 10.54 -4.82 15.64
C ILE A 55 11.37 -5.19 16.86
N LYS A 56 11.14 -4.45 17.95
CA LYS A 56 11.68 -4.81 19.27
C LYS A 56 10.99 -6.07 19.79
N PRO A 57 11.73 -7.01 20.41
CA PRO A 57 11.14 -8.18 21.05
C PRO A 57 10.21 -7.75 22.19
N LYS A 58 9.15 -8.53 22.42
CA LYS A 58 8.15 -8.21 23.46
C LYS A 58 8.35 -9.03 24.73
N GLN A 59 8.96 -10.20 24.62
CA GLN A 59 9.22 -11.10 25.73
C GLN A 59 10.72 -11.36 25.90
N GLU A 60 11.14 -11.62 27.14
CA GLU A 60 12.51 -12.05 27.44
C GLU A 60 12.77 -13.41 26.77
N GLY A 61 13.75 -13.45 25.86
CA GLY A 61 14.12 -14.63 25.08
C GLY A 61 13.75 -14.56 23.59
N GLU A 62 12.93 -13.60 23.16
CA GLU A 62 12.65 -13.39 21.73
C GLU A 62 13.75 -12.54 21.08
N GLN A 63 14.21 -12.95 19.89
CA GLN A 63 15.11 -12.13 19.08
C GLN A 63 14.35 -11.01 18.37
N GLY A 64 14.92 -9.81 18.35
CA GLY A 64 14.40 -8.71 17.53
C GLY A 64 14.41 -9.08 16.04
N GLN A 65 13.38 -8.66 15.31
CA GLN A 65 13.24 -9.01 13.90
C GLN A 65 13.29 -7.76 13.02
N ILE A 66 13.95 -7.90 11.87
CA ILE A 66 13.95 -6.92 10.79
C ILE A 66 12.95 -7.42 9.75
N ILE A 67 11.79 -6.76 9.67
CA ILE A 67 10.77 -7.12 8.68
C ILE A 67 10.68 -6.08 7.57
N PHE A 68 10.33 -6.51 6.36
CA PHE A 68 10.00 -5.63 5.26
C PHE A 68 8.50 -5.44 5.20
N ILE A 69 8.05 -4.20 5.25
CA ILE A 69 6.63 -3.85 5.13
C ILE A 69 6.39 -3.02 3.89
N GLU A 70 5.29 -3.30 3.21
CA GLU A 70 4.84 -2.51 2.06
C GLU A 70 4.25 -1.19 2.55
N LYS A 71 4.67 -0.09 1.95
CA LYS A 71 4.13 1.24 2.26
C LYS A 71 3.11 1.70 1.23
N PRO A 72 2.09 2.46 1.67
CA PRO A 72 1.04 2.94 0.80
C PRO A 72 1.54 3.97 -0.21
N ILE A 73 1.07 3.83 -1.45
CA ILE A 73 1.27 4.75 -2.58
C ILE A 73 -0.05 5.48 -2.84
N HIS A 74 0.02 6.73 -3.30
CA HIS A 74 -1.17 7.50 -3.65
C HIS A 74 -1.81 6.97 -4.95
N SER A 75 -3.15 6.89 -5.01
CA SER A 75 -3.85 6.33 -6.15
C SER A 75 -3.55 7.07 -7.47
N SER A 76 -3.32 8.38 -7.43
CA SER A 76 -2.97 9.16 -8.63
C SER A 76 -1.69 8.72 -9.33
N ASN A 77 -0.79 8.01 -8.62
CA ASN A 77 0.50 7.60 -9.16
C ASN A 77 0.43 6.22 -9.84
N VAL A 78 -0.78 5.66 -10.01
CA VAL A 78 -0.98 4.36 -10.65
C VAL A 78 -2.00 4.38 -11.77
N ILE A 79 -1.75 3.55 -12.78
CA ILE A 79 -2.69 3.21 -13.85
C ILE A 79 -3.05 1.72 -13.78
N LEU A 80 -4.24 1.38 -14.27
CA LEU A 80 -4.61 -0.02 -14.52
C LEU A 80 -3.72 -0.58 -15.62
N TYR A 81 -3.16 -1.77 -15.37
CA TYR A 81 -2.36 -2.51 -16.33
C TYR A 81 -3.09 -3.81 -16.67
N LYS A 82 -3.54 -3.93 -17.91
CA LYS A 82 -4.07 -5.18 -18.46
C LYS A 82 -2.98 -5.85 -19.28
N ASN A 83 -2.64 -7.09 -18.94
CA ASN A 83 -1.86 -7.92 -19.83
C ASN A 83 -2.68 -8.16 -21.11
N LYS A 84 -2.01 -8.03 -22.24
CA LYS A 84 -2.60 -8.15 -23.58
C LYS A 84 -2.85 -9.62 -23.93
#